data_AF-A0A552UW03-F1
#
_entry.id   AF-A0A552UW03-F1
#
_cell.length_a   1.000
_cell.length_b   1.000
_cell.length_c   1.000
_cell.angle_alpha   90.00
_cell.angle_beta   90.00
_cell.angle_gamma   90.00
#
_symmetry.space_group_name_H-M   'P 1'
#
loop_
_entity.id
_entity.type
_entity.pdbx_description
1 polymer ?
#
loop_
_entity_poly.entity_id
_entity_poly.type
_entity_poly.pdbx_seq_one_letter_code
_entity_poly.pdbx_strand_id
1 'polypeptide(L)'
;MGLAKEFKEFALKGNVVDLAVGVVIGAAFGAIVKSLVEDIITPLILTPLLERAGLEDIKQLTWGAGVKYGNFLSNVLSFLIVAFALFLIVKGINSLRKKEEAAPAAPPAPSNEEKLLMEIRDALKSRPNV
;
A
#
# COMPACT_ATOMS: atom_id res chain seq x y z
N MET A 1 -27.61 30.07 -1.11
CA MET A 1 -27.16 28.80 -0.50
C MET A 1 -25.93 29.10 0.34
N GLY A 2 -25.73 28.41 1.46
CA GLY A 2 -24.57 28.68 2.33
C GLY A 2 -23.35 27.87 1.90
N LEU A 3 -22.16 28.48 1.92
CA LEU A 3 -20.87 27.85 1.57
C LEU A 3 -20.68 26.46 2.19
N ALA A 4 -21.14 26.22 3.42
CA ALA A 4 -21.06 24.92 4.08
C ALA A 4 -21.89 23.82 3.38
N LYS A 5 -23.02 24.18 2.76
CA LYS A 5 -23.88 23.25 2.01
C LYS A 5 -23.26 22.90 0.65
N GLU A 6 -22.71 23.91 -0.04
CA GLU A 6 -21.99 23.74 -1.30
C GLU A 6 -20.70 22.93 -1.12
N PHE A 7 -19.98 23.15 -0.02
CA PHE A 7 -18.80 22.37 0.33
C PHE A 7 -19.13 20.91 0.64
N LYS A 8 -20.24 20.65 1.37
CA LYS A 8 -20.70 19.29 1.63
C LYS A 8 -21.09 18.58 0.33
N GLU A 9 -21.80 19.24 -0.58
CA GLU A 9 -22.14 18.66 -1.89
C GLU A 9 -20.92 18.41 -2.78
N PHE A 10 -19.90 19.28 -2.70
CA PHE A 10 -18.62 19.07 -3.37
C PHE A 10 -17.84 17.89 -2.78
N ALA A 11 -17.73 17.82 -1.45
CA ALA A 11 -17.00 16.76 -0.76
C ALA A 11 -17.67 15.38 -0.92
N LEU A 12 -18.99 15.34 -1.08
CA LEU A 12 -19.77 14.13 -1.30
C LEU A 12 -19.92 13.75 -2.78
N LYS A 13 -19.39 14.54 -3.73
CA LYS A 13 -19.40 14.17 -5.15
C LYS A 13 -18.38 13.05 -5.42
N GLY A 14 -18.89 11.85 -5.65
CA GLY A 14 -18.11 10.72 -6.18
C GLY A 14 -17.17 10.08 -5.15
N ASN A 15 -15.87 10.05 -5.47
CA ASN A 15 -14.83 9.22 -4.83
C ASN A 15 -13.85 10.01 -3.93
N VAL A 16 -14.17 11.27 -3.59
CA VAL A 16 -13.22 12.18 -2.91
C VAL A 16 -12.97 11.75 -1.46
N VAL A 17 -13.99 11.22 -0.78
CA VAL A 17 -13.88 10.72 0.60
C VAL A 17 -12.98 9.48 0.66
N ASP A 18 -13.19 8.50 -0.21
CA ASP A 18 -12.38 7.29 -0.25
C ASP A 18 -10.94 7.58 -0.67
N LEU A 19 -10.73 8.53 -1.59
CA LEU A 19 -9.40 9.01 -1.94
C LEU A 19 -8.71 9.70 -0.75
N ALA A 20 -9.41 10.55 0.00
CA ALA A 20 -8.87 11.20 1.19
C ALA A 20 -8.48 10.17 2.26
N VAL A 21 -9.32 9.16 2.49
CA VAL A 21 -9.04 8.06 3.42
C VAL A 21 -7.82 7.27 2.95
N GLY A 22 -7.74 6.92 1.66
CA GLY A 22 -6.61 6.20 1.08
C GLY A 22 -5.28 6.95 1.23
N VAL A 23 -5.27 8.26 1.01
CA VAL A 23 -4.07 9.10 1.18
C VAL A 23 -3.62 9.16 2.65
N VAL A 24 -4.57 9.35 3.58
CA VAL A 24 -4.25 9.42 5.02
C VAL A 24 -3.73 8.08 5.55
N ILE A 25 -4.39 6.98 5.19
CA ILE A 25 -3.95 5.63 5.57
C ILE A 25 -2.61 5.31 4.93
N GLY A 26 -2.40 5.66 3.66
CA GLY A 26 -1.13 5.46 2.97
C GLY A 26 0.03 6.19 3.63
N ALA A 27 -0.18 7.44 4.05
CA ALA A 27 0.82 8.23 4.77
C ALA A 27 1.14 7.61 6.15
N ALA A 28 0.12 7.24 6.92
CA ALA A 28 0.29 6.62 8.23
C ALA A 28 1.00 5.25 8.13
N PHE A 29 0.60 4.43 7.17
CA PHE A 29 1.23 3.12 6.92
C PHE A 29 2.69 3.27 6.48
N GLY A 30 2.99 4.24 5.61
CA GLY A 30 4.36 4.57 5.23
C GLY A 30 5.24 4.94 6.42
N ALA A 31 4.71 5.69 7.39
CA ALA A 31 5.43 6.04 8.62
C ALA A 31 5.73 4.81 9.50
N ILE A 32 4.77 3.88 9.64
CA ILE A 32 4.96 2.63 10.39
C ILE A 32 6.08 1.79 9.77
N VAL A 33 6.04 1.62 8.45
CA VAL A 33 7.06 0.88 7.70
C VAL A 33 8.43 1.54 7.86
N LYS A 34 8.49 2.87 7.74
CA LYS A 34 9.72 3.64 7.91
C LYS A 34 10.32 3.39 9.30
N SER A 35 9.51 3.48 10.36
CA SER A 35 9.95 3.20 11.73
C SER A 35 10.45 1.77 11.91
N LEU A 36 9.75 0.76 11.37
CA LEU A 36 10.24 -0.62 11.40
C LEU A 36 11.62 -0.76 10.75
N VAL A 37 11.88 -0.04 9.66
CA VAL A 37 13.15 -0.16 8.96
C VAL A 37 14.26 0.63 9.64
N GLU A 38 14.01 1.89 9.97
CA GLU A 38 15.00 2.79 10.57
C GLU A 38 15.28 2.45 12.03
N ASP A 39 14.25 2.13 12.82
CA ASP A 39 14.37 1.96 14.27
C ASP A 39 14.60 0.51 14.69
N ILE A 40 14.25 -0.47 13.85
CA ILE A 40 14.37 -1.90 14.20
C ILE A 40 15.37 -2.60 13.26
N ILE A 41 15.11 -2.65 11.95
CA ILE A 41 15.95 -3.43 11.02
C ILE A 41 17.36 -2.83 10.93
N THR A 42 17.48 -1.51 10.80
CA THR A 42 18.76 -0.84 10.63
C THR A 42 19.70 -1.08 11.83
N PRO A 43 19.33 -0.77 13.09
CA PRO A 43 20.23 -0.99 14.22
C PRO A 43 20.46 -2.48 14.54
N LEU A 44 19.47 -3.35 14.35
CA LEU A 44 19.59 -4.76 14.77
C LEU A 44 20.31 -5.65 13.76
N ILE A 45 20.15 -5.36 12.47
CA ILE A 45 20.69 -6.21 11.39
C ILE A 45 21.78 -5.47 10.64
N LEU A 46 21.52 -4.22 10.27
CA LEU A 46 22.31 -3.52 9.28
C LEU A 46 23.58 -2.89 9.85
N THR A 47 23.48 -2.20 10.98
CA THR A 47 24.62 -1.60 11.69
C THR A 47 25.67 -2.66 12.04
N PRO A 48 25.34 -3.77 12.73
CA PRO A 48 26.33 -4.80 13.04
C PRO A 48 26.85 -5.55 11.80
N LEU A 49 26.10 -5.57 10.70
CA LEU A 49 26.57 -6.13 9.42
C LEU A 49 27.57 -5.19 8.73
N LEU A 50 27.33 -3.88 8.76
CA LEU A 50 28.24 -2.85 8.23
C LEU A 50 29.54 -2.76 9.04
N GLU A 51 29.45 -2.84 10.37
CA GLU A 51 30.61 -2.91 11.27
C GLU A 51 31.50 -4.11 10.93
N ARG A 52 30.89 -5.30 10.78
CA ARG A 52 31.64 -6.52 10.37
C ARG A 52 32.20 -6.46 8.95
N ALA A 53 31.60 -5.68 8.06
CA ALA A 53 32.07 -5.49 6.70
C ALA A 53 33.20 -4.43 6.61
N GLY A 54 33.55 -3.75 7.71
CA GLY A 54 34.53 -2.66 7.71
C GLY A 54 34.03 -1.40 7.01
N LEU A 55 32.70 -1.24 6.90
CA LEU A 55 32.03 -0.14 6.21
C LEU A 55 31.42 0.85 7.20
N GLU A 56 32.03 1.04 8.36
CA GLU A 56 31.52 1.90 9.45
C GLU A 56 31.36 3.37 9.02
N ASP A 57 32.11 3.79 8.00
CA ASP A 57 32.25 5.19 7.59
C ASP A 57 31.75 5.49 6.17
N ILE A 58 30.79 4.71 5.64
CA ILE A 58 30.19 5.07 4.33
C ILE A 58 29.68 6.51 4.36
N LYS A 59 29.12 6.97 5.49
CA LYS A 59 28.64 8.34 5.69
C LYS A 59 29.74 9.40 5.73
N GLN A 60 30.96 9.03 6.11
CA GLN A 60 32.11 9.95 6.21
C GLN A 60 32.94 10.01 4.93
N LEU A 61 32.61 9.19 3.92
CA LEU A 61 33.25 9.24 2.62
C LEU A 61 33.03 10.61 1.95
N THR A 62 34.13 11.35 1.84
CA THR A 62 34.20 12.65 1.16
C THR A 62 35.09 12.55 -0.07
N TRP A 63 34.63 13.10 -1.20
CA TRP A 63 35.48 13.28 -2.38
C TRP A 63 35.98 14.72 -2.40
N GLY A 64 37.30 14.89 -2.30
CA GLY A 64 37.94 16.20 -2.34
C GLY A 64 37.54 17.08 -1.15
N ALA A 65 37.64 18.39 -1.32
CA ALA A 65 37.45 19.37 -0.25
C ALA A 65 35.98 19.72 0.07
N GLY A 66 35.03 18.77 -0.04
CA GLY A 66 33.66 19.03 0.45
C GLY A 66 32.50 18.15 -0.02
N VAL A 67 32.66 17.27 -1.01
CA VAL A 67 31.52 16.47 -1.51
C VAL A 67 31.30 15.25 -0.61
N LYS A 68 30.36 15.36 0.33
CA LYS A 68 29.90 14.30 1.24
C LYS A 68 28.95 13.31 0.54
N TYR A 69 29.44 12.59 -0.46
CA TYR A 69 28.65 11.58 -1.18
C TYR A 69 28.26 10.40 -0.28
N GLY A 70 28.97 10.21 0.83
CA GLY A 70 28.67 9.19 1.82
C GLY A 70 27.24 9.23 2.39
N ASN A 71 26.73 10.43 2.68
CA ASN A 71 25.36 10.60 3.17
C ASN A 71 24.33 10.24 2.10
N PHE A 72 24.59 10.62 0.85
CA PHE A 72 23.74 10.24 -0.28
C PHE A 72 23.71 8.72 -0.47
N LEU A 73 24.88 8.06 -0.45
CA LEU A 73 24.98 6.61 -0.60
C LEU A 73 24.28 5.86 0.54
N SER A 74 24.41 6.37 1.77
CA SER A 74 23.66 5.86 2.93
C SER A 74 22.14 5.99 2.75
N ASN A 75 21.66 7.09 2.19
CA ASN A 75 20.22 7.29 1.95
C ASN A 75 19.71 6.37 0.84
N VAL A 76 20.48 6.16 -0.22
CA VAL A 76 20.16 5.19 -1.28
C VAL A 76 20.09 3.77 -0.71
N LEU A 77 21.06 3.38 0.12
CA LEU A 77 21.07 2.07 0.78
C LEU A 77 19.84 1.90 1.70
N SER A 78 19.54 2.90 2.53
CA SER A 78 18.35 2.90 3.39
C SER A 78 17.06 2.74 2.58
N PHE A 79 16.93 3.50 1.48
CA PHE A 79 15.77 3.39 0.58
C PHE A 79 15.61 1.98 0.01
N LEU A 80 16.70 1.35 -0.46
CA LEU A 80 16.67 -0.02 -0.98
C LEU A 80 16.21 -1.03 0.08
N ILE A 81 16.64 -0.85 1.34
CA ILE A 81 16.24 -1.72 2.44
C ILE A 81 14.77 -1.52 2.80
N VAL A 82 14.30 -0.27 2.85
CA VAL A 82 12.87 0.02 3.06
C VAL A 82 12.03 -0.62 1.96
N ALA A 83 12.44 -0.45 0.70
CA ALA A 83 11.75 -1.05 -0.44
C ALA A 83 11.74 -2.59 -0.36
N PHE A 84 12.85 -3.20 0.06
CA PHE A 84 12.93 -4.65 0.23
C PHE A 84 12.08 -5.16 1.41
N ALA A 85 12.07 -4.44 2.54
CA ALA A 85 11.24 -4.78 3.68
C ALA A 85 9.74 -4.67 3.33
N LEU A 86 9.34 -3.61 2.62
CA LEU A 86 7.99 -3.47 2.05
C LEU A 86 7.64 -4.64 1.15
N PHE A 87 8.55 -5.02 0.25
CA PHE A 87 8.36 -6.15 -0.63
C PHE A 87 8.12 -7.46 0.16
N LEU A 88 8.87 -7.71 1.23
CA LEU A 88 8.67 -8.89 2.07
C LEU A 88 7.31 -8.87 2.77
N ILE A 89 6.86 -7.72 3.29
CA ILE A 89 5.55 -7.58 3.92
C ILE A 89 4.42 -7.82 2.91
N VAL A 90 4.48 -7.17 1.75
CA VAL A 90 3.49 -7.33 0.68
C VAL A 90 3.47 -8.78 0.17
N LYS A 91 4.65 -9.40 0.02
CA LYS A 91 4.78 -10.81 -0.34
C LYS A 91 4.18 -11.73 0.72
N GLY A 92 4.39 -11.45 2.00
CA GLY A 92 3.80 -12.18 3.12
C GLY A 92 2.28 -12.12 3.11
N ILE A 93 1.72 -10.91 2.98
CA ILE A 93 0.26 -10.70 2.88
C ILE A 93 -0.30 -11.42 1.64
N ASN A 94 0.32 -11.25 0.48
CA ASN A 94 -0.12 -11.92 -0.74
C ASN A 94 -0.06 -13.44 -0.64
N SER A 95 0.97 -13.98 0.04
CA SER A 95 1.09 -15.42 0.28
C SER A 95 0.02 -15.96 1.23
N LEU A 96 -0.39 -15.17 2.22
CA LEU A 96 -1.47 -15.53 3.15
C LEU A 96 -2.84 -15.48 2.45
N ARG A 97 -3.11 -14.43 1.65
CA ARG A 97 -4.34 -14.32 0.85
C ARG A 97 -4.49 -15.46 -0.16
N LYS A 98 -3.38 -15.87 -0.80
CA LYS A 98 -3.36 -17.04 -1.69
C LYS A 98 -3.71 -18.36 -0.99
N LYS A 99 -3.55 -18.42 0.33
CA LYS A 99 -3.88 -19.58 1.17
C LYS A 99 -5.35 -19.57 1.61
N GLU A 100 -5.96 -18.39 1.73
CA GLU A 100 -7.40 -18.22 1.96
C GLU A 100 -8.24 -18.50 0.70
N GLU A 101 -7.74 -18.19 -0.50
CA GLU A 101 -8.39 -18.55 -1.77
C GLU A 101 -8.41 -20.08 -2.06
N ALA A 102 -7.68 -20.88 -1.27
CA ALA A 102 -7.67 -22.34 -1.37
C ALA A 102 -8.80 -23.03 -0.58
N ALA A 103 -9.54 -22.28 0.25
CA ALA A 103 -10.89 -22.70 0.60
C ALA A 103 -11.77 -22.30 -0.60
N PRO A 104 -12.54 -23.21 -1.22
CA PRO A 104 -13.48 -22.80 -2.26
C PRO A 104 -14.43 -21.78 -1.63
N ALA A 105 -14.21 -20.50 -1.92
CA ALA A 105 -15.20 -19.49 -1.66
C ALA A 105 -16.43 -19.97 -2.44
N ALA A 106 -17.51 -20.28 -1.72
CA ALA A 106 -18.79 -20.49 -2.36
C ALA A 106 -18.99 -19.30 -3.32
N PRO A 107 -19.34 -19.53 -4.60
CA PRO A 107 -19.48 -18.45 -5.56
C PRO A 107 -20.29 -17.33 -4.92
N PRO A 108 -19.81 -16.07 -5.02
CA PRO A 108 -20.45 -14.95 -4.34
C PRO A 108 -21.94 -15.00 -4.62
N ALA A 109 -22.74 -14.94 -3.54
CA ALA A 109 -24.18 -14.94 -3.70
C ALA A 109 -24.54 -13.83 -4.69
N PRO A 110 -25.39 -14.11 -5.70
CA PRO A 110 -25.66 -13.15 -6.75
C PRO A 110 -26.12 -11.82 -6.13
N SER A 111 -25.52 -10.73 -6.59
CA SER A 111 -25.84 -9.38 -6.16
C SER A 111 -27.33 -9.10 -6.38
N ASN A 112 -27.86 -8.09 -5.70
CA ASN A 112 -29.26 -7.72 -5.90
C ASN A 112 -29.54 -7.34 -7.37
N GLU A 113 -28.55 -6.75 -8.06
CA GLU A 113 -28.63 -6.47 -9.49
C GLU A 113 -28.64 -7.75 -10.31
N GLU A 114 -27.79 -8.73 -10.01
CA GLU A 114 -27.77 -10.02 -10.71
C GLU A 114 -29.07 -10.81 -10.51
N LYS A 115 -29.68 -10.71 -9.32
CA LYS A 115 -31.01 -11.28 -9.04
C LYS A 115 -32.09 -10.58 -9.86
N LEU A 116 -32.11 -9.25 -9.86
CA LEU A 116 -33.05 -8.48 -10.67
C LEU A 116 -32.88 -8.76 -12.16
N LEU A 117 -31.64 -8.90 -12.65
CA LEU A 117 -31.35 -9.25 -14.03
C LEU A 117 -31.78 -10.68 -14.37
N MET A 118 -31.65 -11.64 -13.43
CA MET A 118 -32.21 -12.98 -13.60
C MET A 118 -33.74 -12.95 -13.67
N GLU A 119 -34.39 -12.21 -12.78
CA GLU A 119 -35.85 -12.03 -12.80
C GLU A 119 -36.34 -11.36 -14.09
N ILE A 120 -35.63 -10.32 -14.57
CA ILE A 120 -35.93 -9.64 -15.84
C ILE A 120 -35.73 -10.59 -17.02
N ARG A 121 -34.64 -11.36 -17.06
CA ARG A 121 -34.39 -12.37 -18.09
C ARG A 121 -35.52 -13.39 -18.14
N ASP A 122 -35.93 -13.90 -16.98
CA ASP A 122 -36.97 -14.92 -16.87
C ASP A 122 -38.34 -14.35 -17.25
N ALA A 123 -38.64 -13.11 -16.85
CA ALA A 123 -39.82 -12.37 -17.28
C ALA A 123 -39.85 -12.16 -18.81
N LEU A 124 -38.73 -11.77 -19.42
CA LEU A 124 -38.61 -11.62 -20.88
C LEU A 124 -38.76 -12.94 -21.63
N LYS A 125 -38.20 -14.04 -21.10
CA LYS A 125 -38.34 -15.38 -21.69
C LYS A 125 -39.77 -15.91 -21.59
N SER A 126 -40.49 -15.55 -20.54
CA SER A 126 -41.90 -15.89 -20.35
C SER A 126 -42.86 -15.03 -21.17
N ARG A 127 -42.39 -13.93 -21.74
CA ARG A 127 -43.21 -13.03 -22.55
C ARG A 127 -43.48 -13.69 -23.90
N PRO A 128 -44.75 -13.92 -24.28
CA PRO A 128 -45.06 -14.37 -25.64
C PRO A 128 -44.62 -13.28 -26.61
N ASN A 129 -43.79 -13.65 -27.58
CA ASN A 129 -43.46 -12.76 -28.70
C ASN A 129 -44.75 -12.50 -29.47
N VAL A 130 -45.24 -11.27 -29.41
CA VAL A 130 -46.31 -10.75 -30.27
C VAL A 130 -45.65 -10.19 -31.53
#